data_AF-A0A962IX94-F1
#
_entry.id   AF-A0A962IX94-F1
#
_cell.length_a   1.000
_cell.length_b   1.000
_cell.length_c   1.000
_cell.angle_alpha   90.00
_cell.angle_beta   90.00
_cell.angle_gamma   90.00
#
_symmetry.space_group_name_H-M   'P 1'
#
loop_
_entity.id
_entity.type
_entity.pdbx_description
1 polymer ?
#
loop_
_entity_poly.entity_id
_entity_poly.type
_entity_poly.pdbx_seq_one_letter_code
_entity_poly.pdbx_strand_id
1 'polypeptide(L)'
;MPQIINTNIASLTAQRNLNSSQSANRTALERLSSGLRINSAKDDAAGLAISTRFSSQIRGLSVAIRNAGDGISLAQTAEGALDSITSSLQRLRELALQSSNATNSDVDREALNAEAQQLIAEISRTGEQTDFNGTNLLDGKFAASFQVGANRGETVSFSIGELTASKLGGGRTAGVSAIGSGGSLQNGDLVINGAVIGPSVASDDTSSYANSSSSAISKVAAINRASDTSGVTAEVLANVAAGSAQSVASGGANATSGSIRLNGVEIALATGDVDDSADRQGVVAAINARSGETGVIAVDSGTRFGGVNLVAEDGRNITVEFTSGTLTSASTGLTSQETTTGGYTLRAENSGTAIVISESTGDISNSGLVAGTYSANTAAVATSVRTSEDGAPV
;
A
#
# COMPACT_ATOMS: atom_id res chain seq x y z
N MET A 1 14.68 -96.74 -59.81
CA MET A 1 13.97 -96.10 -58.68
C MET A 1 13.86 -97.12 -57.57
N PRO A 2 14.38 -96.89 -56.36
CA PRO A 2 14.24 -97.85 -55.27
C PRO A 2 12.78 -97.87 -54.82
N GLN A 3 12.08 -99.01 -54.98
CA GLN A 3 10.73 -99.22 -54.45
C GLN A 3 10.84 -99.65 -52.99
N ILE A 4 10.91 -98.67 -52.10
CA ILE A 4 10.92 -98.87 -50.65
C ILE A 4 9.46 -98.79 -50.19
N ILE A 5 8.84 -99.94 -49.86
CA ILE A 5 7.40 -100.03 -49.55
C ILE A 5 7.10 -99.59 -48.10
N ASN A 6 8.01 -99.87 -47.16
CA ASN A 6 7.82 -99.56 -45.73
C ASN A 6 7.97 -98.06 -45.40
N THR A 7 8.53 -97.25 -46.29
CA THR A 7 8.68 -95.80 -46.08
C THR A 7 8.29 -95.05 -47.36
N ASN A 8 7.01 -94.71 -47.48
CA ASN A 8 6.47 -94.01 -48.64
C ASN A 8 6.79 -92.51 -48.58
N ILE A 9 7.85 -92.11 -49.28
CA ILE A 9 8.35 -90.72 -49.33
C ILE A 9 7.34 -89.74 -49.95
N ALA A 10 6.54 -90.19 -50.93
CA ALA A 10 5.53 -89.34 -51.56
C ALA A 10 4.40 -88.98 -50.57
N SER A 11 3.93 -89.96 -49.79
CA SER A 11 2.94 -89.75 -48.72
C SER A 11 3.48 -88.83 -47.61
N LEU A 12 4.72 -89.06 -47.15
CA LEU A 12 5.38 -88.20 -46.15
C LEU A 12 5.57 -86.75 -46.62
N THR A 13 5.78 -86.55 -47.92
CA THR A 13 5.91 -85.20 -48.51
C THR A 13 4.54 -84.51 -48.63
N ALA A 14 3.50 -85.23 -49.04
CA ALA A 14 2.13 -84.71 -49.06
C ALA A 14 1.64 -84.34 -47.64
N GLN A 15 1.91 -85.17 -46.63
CA GLN A 15 1.59 -84.88 -45.23
C GLN A 15 2.33 -83.65 -44.70
N ARG A 16 3.62 -83.48 -45.02
CA ARG A 16 4.38 -82.26 -44.67
C ARG A 16 3.78 -81.00 -45.30
N ASN A 17 3.41 -81.05 -46.58
CA ASN A 17 2.77 -79.92 -47.27
C ASN A 17 1.39 -79.60 -46.69
N LEU A 18 0.57 -80.61 -46.38
CA LEU A 18 -0.72 -80.43 -45.70
C LEU A 18 -0.55 -79.78 -44.32
N ASN A 19 0.44 -80.21 -43.53
CA ASN A 19 0.74 -79.61 -42.23
C ASN A 19 1.18 -78.15 -42.36
N SER A 20 1.94 -77.81 -43.41
CA SER A 20 2.30 -76.41 -43.73
C SER A 20 1.06 -75.57 -44.05
N SER A 21 0.16 -76.06 -44.92
CA SER A 21 -1.08 -75.37 -45.28
C SER A 21 -2.05 -75.21 -44.10
N GLN A 22 -2.20 -76.25 -43.26
CA GLN A 22 -3.00 -76.15 -42.03
C GLN A 22 -2.41 -75.15 -41.03
N SER A 23 -1.09 -75.02 -40.96
CA SER A 23 -0.44 -74.03 -40.10
C SER A 23 -0.66 -72.61 -40.61
N ALA A 24 -0.52 -72.38 -41.92
CA ALA A 24 -0.80 -71.09 -42.54
C ALA A 24 -2.27 -70.66 -42.39
N ASN A 25 -3.22 -71.59 -42.58
CA ASN A 25 -4.65 -71.32 -42.40
C ASN A 25 -4.99 -70.98 -40.94
N ARG A 26 -4.41 -71.70 -39.96
CA ARG A 26 -4.55 -71.37 -38.53
C ARG A 26 -4.09 -69.95 -38.22
N THR A 27 -2.94 -69.51 -38.75
CA THR A 27 -2.47 -68.13 -38.60
C THR A 27 -3.40 -67.12 -39.29
N ALA A 28 -3.94 -67.44 -40.47
CA ALA A 28 -4.89 -66.56 -41.16
C ALA A 28 -6.20 -66.38 -40.37
N LEU A 29 -6.73 -67.46 -39.78
CA LEU A 29 -7.91 -67.41 -38.91
C LEU A 29 -7.66 -66.61 -37.63
N GLU A 30 -6.48 -66.76 -37.02
CA GLU A 30 -6.09 -65.98 -35.84
C GLU A 30 -6.01 -64.48 -36.14
N ARG A 31 -5.40 -64.10 -37.27
CA ARG A 31 -5.34 -62.70 -37.74
C ARG A 31 -6.72 -62.15 -38.11
N LEU A 32 -7.58 -62.97 -38.72
CA LEU A 32 -8.95 -62.57 -39.03
C LEU A 32 -9.78 -62.34 -37.77
N SER A 33 -9.65 -63.23 -36.77
CA SER A 33 -10.40 -63.12 -35.51
C SER A 33 -9.95 -61.95 -34.64
N SER A 34 -8.67 -61.63 -34.65
CA SER A 34 -8.10 -60.50 -33.88
C SER A 34 -8.21 -59.16 -34.62
N GLY A 35 -8.31 -59.18 -35.95
CA GLY A 35 -8.15 -58.01 -36.80
C GLY A 35 -6.73 -57.46 -36.84
N LEU A 36 -5.76 -58.13 -36.19
CA LEU A 36 -4.38 -57.69 -36.08
C LEU A 36 -3.48 -58.57 -36.94
N ARG A 37 -2.58 -57.93 -37.69
CA ARG A 37 -1.58 -58.63 -38.51
C ARG A 37 -0.50 -59.32 -37.66
N ILE A 38 -0.19 -58.77 -36.48
CA ILE A 38 0.84 -59.25 -35.57
C ILE A 38 0.15 -59.62 -34.25
N ASN A 39 0.01 -60.91 -33.97
CA ASN A 39 -0.61 -61.40 -32.72
C ASN A 39 0.42 -61.89 -31.71
N SER A 40 1.58 -62.36 -32.19
CA SER A 40 2.64 -62.90 -31.34
C SER A 40 4.02 -62.42 -31.77
N ALA A 41 5.02 -62.57 -30.89
CA ALA A 41 6.42 -62.27 -31.21
C ALA A 41 7.01 -63.18 -32.30
N LYS A 42 6.36 -64.33 -32.58
CA LYS A 42 6.75 -65.25 -33.66
C LYS A 42 6.41 -64.67 -35.05
N ASP A 43 5.39 -63.83 -35.15
CA ASP A 43 4.96 -63.24 -36.42
C ASP A 43 5.92 -62.14 -36.89
N ASP A 44 6.27 -61.21 -35.99
CA ASP A 44 7.21 -60.10 -36.22
C ASP A 44 7.63 -59.47 -34.90
N ALA A 45 8.80 -59.85 -34.37
CA ALA A 45 9.29 -59.35 -33.08
C ALA A 45 9.58 -57.83 -33.10
N ALA A 46 10.08 -57.30 -34.21
CA ALA A 46 10.39 -55.87 -34.35
C ALA A 46 9.10 -55.04 -34.48
N GLY A 47 8.15 -55.52 -35.28
CA GLY A 47 6.83 -54.90 -35.43
C GLY A 47 6.03 -54.89 -34.12
N LEU A 48 6.09 -55.97 -33.34
CA LEU A 48 5.49 -56.03 -32.00
C LEU A 48 6.16 -55.07 -31.01
N ALA A 49 7.49 -54.95 -31.04
CA ALA A 49 8.22 -54.02 -30.18
C ALA A 49 7.88 -52.55 -30.49
N ILE A 50 7.74 -52.19 -31.76
CA ILE A 50 7.35 -50.85 -32.17
C ILE A 50 5.88 -50.57 -31.82
N SER A 51 4.98 -51.53 -32.07
CA SER A 51 3.55 -51.36 -31.77
C SER A 51 3.30 -51.21 -30.27
N THR A 52 3.96 -52.02 -29.44
CA THR A 52 3.86 -51.92 -27.97
C THR A 52 4.39 -50.58 -27.46
N ARG A 53 5.49 -50.06 -28.03
CA ARG A 53 6.00 -48.72 -27.73
C ARG A 53 4.98 -47.64 -28.10
N PHE A 54 4.38 -47.70 -29.29
CA PHE A 54 3.33 -46.75 -29.69
C PHE A 54 2.08 -46.86 -28.82
N SER A 55 1.64 -48.07 -28.45
CA SER A 55 0.53 -48.25 -27.52
C SER A 55 0.82 -47.66 -26.14
N SER A 56 2.08 -47.75 -25.67
CA SER A 56 2.51 -47.07 -24.44
C SER A 56 2.44 -45.55 -24.59
N GLN A 57 2.93 -45.01 -25.70
CA GLN A 57 2.90 -43.57 -25.97
C GLN A 57 1.47 -43.03 -26.10
N ILE A 58 0.57 -43.73 -26.80
CA ILE A 58 -0.84 -43.34 -26.94
C ILE A 58 -1.52 -43.30 -25.57
N ARG A 59 -1.28 -44.32 -24.72
CA ARG A 59 -1.81 -44.32 -23.35
C ARG A 59 -1.23 -43.19 -22.51
N GLY A 60 0.07 -42.91 -22.65
CA GLY A 60 0.75 -41.78 -22.01
C GLY A 60 0.14 -40.44 -22.43
N LEU A 61 -0.04 -40.21 -23.73
CA LEU A 61 -0.68 -39.01 -24.28
C LEU A 61 -2.14 -38.87 -23.80
N SER A 62 -2.88 -39.97 -23.68
CA SER A 62 -4.27 -39.94 -23.19
C SER A 62 -4.35 -39.45 -21.74
N VAL A 63 -3.39 -39.85 -20.89
CA VAL A 63 -3.28 -39.34 -19.51
C VAL A 63 -2.80 -37.89 -19.50
N ALA A 64 -1.84 -37.55 -20.36
CA ALA A 64 -1.36 -36.18 -20.50
C ALA A 64 -2.46 -35.18 -20.89
N ILE A 65 -3.37 -35.55 -21.79
CA ILE A 65 -4.54 -34.73 -22.15
C ILE A 65 -5.43 -34.49 -20.92
N ARG A 66 -5.63 -35.51 -20.08
CA ARG A 66 -6.40 -35.38 -18.84
C ARG A 66 -5.70 -34.43 -17.86
N ASN A 67 -4.40 -34.61 -17.63
CA ASN A 67 -3.61 -33.73 -16.77
C ASN A 67 -3.63 -32.27 -17.27
N ALA A 68 -3.58 -32.06 -18.59
CA ALA A 68 -3.70 -30.73 -19.18
C ALA A 68 -5.09 -30.13 -18.92
N GLY A 69 -6.15 -30.94 -19.03
CA GLY A 69 -7.51 -30.55 -18.66
C GLY A 69 -7.61 -30.11 -17.19
N ASP A 70 -7.02 -30.87 -16.27
CA ASP A 70 -6.99 -30.52 -14.84
C ASP A 70 -6.23 -29.21 -14.60
N GLY A 71 -5.12 -28.99 -15.31
CA GLY A 71 -4.37 -27.73 -15.28
C GLY A 71 -5.19 -26.54 -15.78
N ILE A 72 -5.98 -26.72 -16.84
CA ILE A 72 -6.90 -25.69 -17.36
C ILE A 72 -7.98 -25.36 -16.32
N SER A 73 -8.62 -26.37 -15.75
CA SER A 73 -9.66 -26.16 -14.73
C SER A 73 -9.12 -25.43 -13.50
N LEU A 74 -7.92 -25.80 -13.04
CA LEU A 74 -7.25 -25.11 -11.94
C LEU A 74 -6.98 -23.64 -12.29
N ALA A 75 -6.42 -23.38 -13.47
CA ALA A 75 -6.14 -22.01 -13.91
C ALA A 75 -7.41 -21.17 -14.00
N GLN A 76 -8.52 -21.74 -14.48
CA GLN A 76 -9.82 -21.05 -14.55
C GLN A 76 -10.40 -20.74 -13.16
N THR A 77 -10.23 -21.65 -12.19
CA THR A 77 -10.62 -21.38 -10.79
C THR A 77 -9.81 -20.21 -10.21
N ALA A 78 -8.49 -20.20 -10.44
CA ALA A 78 -7.64 -19.10 -10.02
C ALA A 78 -8.01 -17.78 -10.72
N GLU A 79 -8.28 -17.81 -12.02
CA GLU A 79 -8.68 -16.64 -12.82
C GLU A 79 -10.00 -16.03 -12.34
N GLY A 80 -11.02 -16.87 -12.06
CA GLY A 80 -12.29 -16.38 -11.53
C GLY A 80 -12.16 -15.69 -10.16
N ALA A 81 -11.29 -16.22 -9.29
CA ALA A 81 -10.99 -15.57 -8.01
C ALA A 81 -10.23 -14.25 -8.19
N LEU A 82 -9.29 -14.20 -9.13
CA LEU A 82 -8.56 -12.97 -9.49
C LEU A 82 -9.47 -11.88 -10.04
N ASP A 83 -10.49 -12.23 -10.83
CA ASP A 83 -11.46 -11.27 -11.36
C ASP A 83 -12.31 -10.63 -10.24
N SER A 84 -12.71 -11.45 -9.25
CA SER A 84 -13.38 -10.97 -8.04
C SER A 84 -12.50 -10.03 -7.22
N ILE A 85 -11.23 -10.40 -6.99
CA ILE A 85 -10.26 -9.53 -6.30
C ILE A 85 -10.05 -8.22 -7.07
N THR A 86 -9.93 -8.27 -8.39
CA THR A 86 -9.74 -7.09 -9.25
C THR A 86 -10.93 -6.14 -9.16
N SER A 87 -12.15 -6.67 -9.19
CA SER A 87 -13.38 -5.87 -9.05
C SER A 87 -13.45 -5.19 -7.68
N SER A 88 -13.12 -5.91 -6.60
CA SER A 88 -13.06 -5.35 -5.24
C SER A 88 -11.99 -4.27 -5.09
N LEU A 89 -10.83 -4.43 -5.73
CA LEU A 89 -9.76 -3.42 -5.74
C LEU A 89 -10.16 -2.16 -6.52
N GLN A 90 -10.87 -2.30 -7.64
CA GLN A 90 -11.40 -1.16 -8.38
C GLN A 90 -12.42 -0.40 -7.52
N ARG A 91 -13.33 -1.09 -6.84
CA ARG A 91 -14.28 -0.48 -5.90
C ARG A 91 -13.58 0.23 -4.75
N LEU A 92 -12.55 -0.39 -4.16
CA LEU A 92 -11.73 0.24 -3.12
C LEU A 92 -11.08 1.54 -3.61
N ARG A 93 -10.62 1.58 -4.87
CA ARG A 93 -10.05 2.79 -5.48
C ARG A 93 -11.09 3.89 -5.65
N GLU A 94 -12.32 3.55 -6.03
CA GLU A 94 -13.44 4.51 -6.12
C GLU A 94 -13.75 5.13 -4.76
N LEU A 95 -13.86 4.31 -3.70
CA LEU A 95 -14.10 4.77 -2.33
C LEU A 95 -12.97 5.67 -1.83
N ALA A 96 -11.71 5.32 -2.13
CA ALA A 96 -10.56 6.14 -1.80
C ALA A 96 -10.63 7.51 -2.49
N LEU A 97 -10.95 7.54 -3.80
CA LEU A 97 -11.11 8.79 -4.54
C LEU A 97 -12.28 9.64 -4.02
N GLN A 98 -13.39 8.99 -3.66
CA GLN A 98 -14.55 9.65 -3.08
C GLN A 98 -14.21 10.28 -1.72
N SER A 99 -13.58 9.52 -0.81
CA SER A 99 -13.20 10.00 0.52
C SER A 99 -12.19 11.16 0.48
N SER A 100 -11.37 11.24 -0.57
CA SER A 100 -10.39 12.32 -0.78
C SER A 100 -11.01 13.67 -1.15
N ASN A 101 -12.29 13.71 -1.53
CA ASN A 101 -12.94 14.98 -1.87
C ASN A 101 -13.23 15.81 -0.60
N ALA A 102 -12.93 17.11 -0.65
CA ALA A 102 -13.03 18.02 0.50
C ALA A 102 -14.48 18.28 0.95
N THR A 103 -15.47 17.96 0.11
CA THR A 103 -16.89 18.16 0.41
C THR A 103 -17.53 17.06 1.27
N ASN A 104 -16.84 15.95 1.53
CA ASN A 104 -17.35 14.87 2.39
C ASN A 104 -17.13 15.21 3.87
N SER A 105 -18.14 14.96 4.70
CA SER A 105 -18.02 15.07 6.15
C SER A 105 -17.23 13.90 6.74
N ASP A 106 -16.77 14.04 7.98
CA ASP A 106 -16.04 12.95 8.65
C ASP A 106 -16.92 11.71 8.89
N VAL A 107 -18.23 11.89 9.09
CA VAL A 107 -19.20 10.79 9.19
C VAL A 107 -19.32 10.04 7.86
N ASP A 108 -19.31 10.76 6.73
CA ASP A 108 -19.34 10.13 5.40
C ASP A 108 -18.05 9.34 5.14
N ARG A 109 -16.89 9.89 5.55
CA ARG A 109 -15.60 9.19 5.44
C ARG A 109 -15.55 7.94 6.31
N GLU A 110 -16.17 7.95 7.48
CA GLU A 110 -16.26 6.77 8.36
C GLU A 110 -17.10 5.66 7.70
N ALA A 111 -18.24 6.01 7.11
CA ALA A 111 -19.09 5.05 6.39
C ALA A 111 -18.37 4.45 5.16
N LEU A 112 -17.70 5.29 4.36
CA LEU A 112 -16.87 4.83 3.22
C LEU A 112 -15.72 3.92 3.67
N ASN A 113 -15.13 4.21 4.82
CA ASN A 113 -14.08 3.37 5.41
C ASN A 113 -14.63 2.01 5.88
N ALA A 114 -15.83 1.95 6.45
CA ALA A 114 -16.47 0.69 6.82
C ALA A 114 -16.72 -0.21 5.58
N GLU A 115 -17.17 0.37 4.46
CA GLU A 115 -17.31 -0.36 3.19
C GLU A 115 -15.94 -0.85 2.69
N ALA A 116 -14.91 0.00 2.74
CA ALA A 116 -13.56 -0.37 2.35
C ALA A 116 -13.00 -1.54 3.18
N GLN A 117 -13.23 -1.53 4.51
CA GLN A 117 -12.80 -2.63 5.38
C GLN A 117 -13.49 -3.95 5.03
N GLN A 118 -14.78 -3.93 4.68
CA GLN A 118 -15.50 -5.12 4.22
C GLN A 118 -14.93 -5.67 2.91
N LEU A 119 -14.59 -4.80 1.95
CA LEU A 119 -13.95 -5.21 0.70
C LEU A 119 -12.56 -5.81 0.92
N ILE A 120 -11.77 -5.26 1.85
CA ILE A 120 -10.45 -5.81 2.20
C ILE A 120 -10.60 -7.19 2.87
N ALA A 121 -11.58 -7.36 3.75
CA ALA A 121 -11.89 -8.63 4.37
C ALA A 121 -12.31 -9.68 3.32
N GLU A 122 -13.12 -9.27 2.34
CA GLU A 122 -13.55 -10.13 1.24
C GLU A 122 -12.38 -10.54 0.32
N ILE A 123 -11.47 -9.61 -0.02
CA ILE A 123 -10.24 -9.94 -0.76
C ILE A 123 -9.40 -10.96 -0.01
N SER A 124 -9.25 -10.78 1.31
CA SER A 124 -8.50 -11.72 2.17
C SER A 124 -9.17 -13.09 2.19
N ARG A 125 -10.50 -13.13 2.34
CA ARG A 125 -11.29 -14.36 2.30
C ARG A 125 -11.13 -15.10 0.97
N THR A 126 -11.22 -14.41 -0.15
CA THR A 126 -11.04 -15.01 -1.48
C THR A 126 -9.62 -15.57 -1.66
N GLY A 127 -8.59 -14.85 -1.19
CA GLY A 127 -7.21 -15.35 -1.19
C GLY A 127 -7.03 -16.61 -0.32
N GLU A 128 -7.67 -16.68 0.84
CA GLU A 128 -7.53 -17.80 1.79
C GLU A 128 -8.41 -19.01 1.46
N GLN A 129 -9.55 -18.80 0.79
CA GLN A 129 -10.56 -19.84 0.54
C GLN A 129 -10.57 -20.36 -0.90
N THR A 130 -9.79 -19.77 -1.82
CA THR A 130 -9.70 -20.29 -3.20
C THR A 130 -8.82 -21.55 -3.22
N ASP A 131 -9.47 -22.71 -3.25
CA ASP A 131 -8.81 -24.01 -3.34
C ASP A 131 -9.19 -24.77 -4.60
N PHE A 132 -8.27 -25.64 -5.03
CA PHE A 132 -8.56 -26.68 -6.02
C PHE A 132 -8.07 -28.01 -5.48
N ASN A 133 -8.99 -28.95 -5.30
CA ASN A 133 -8.70 -30.28 -4.77
C ASN A 133 -7.94 -30.24 -3.44
N GLY A 134 -8.31 -29.32 -2.54
CA GLY A 134 -7.70 -29.17 -1.21
C GLY A 134 -6.34 -28.47 -1.20
N THR A 135 -5.87 -27.95 -2.34
CA THR A 135 -4.66 -27.11 -2.41
C THR A 135 -5.08 -25.67 -2.63
N ASN A 136 -4.68 -24.77 -1.73
CA ASN A 136 -4.91 -23.34 -1.91
C ASN A 136 -4.07 -22.81 -3.08
N LEU A 137 -4.69 -21.97 -3.92
CA LEU A 137 -4.08 -21.44 -5.14
C LEU A 137 -3.42 -20.07 -4.97
N LEU A 138 -3.86 -19.24 -4.01
CA LEU A 138 -3.56 -17.80 -3.97
C LEU A 138 -2.70 -17.35 -2.76
N ASP A 139 -2.24 -18.30 -1.95
CA ASP A 139 -1.40 -18.06 -0.77
C ASP A 139 0.10 -17.85 -1.09
N GLY A 140 0.46 -17.89 -2.37
CA GLY A 140 1.84 -17.71 -2.87
C GLY A 140 2.76 -18.91 -2.70
N LYS A 141 2.29 -20.00 -2.10
CA LYS A 141 3.04 -21.26 -1.98
C LYS A 141 2.72 -22.22 -3.13
N PHE A 142 1.69 -21.91 -3.92
CA PHE A 142 1.27 -22.75 -5.03
C PHE A 142 2.31 -22.76 -6.15
N ALA A 143 2.96 -23.91 -6.33
CA ALA A 143 3.80 -24.23 -7.47
C ALA A 143 3.51 -25.67 -7.90
N ALA A 144 3.12 -25.85 -9.16
CA ALA A 144 2.76 -27.15 -9.70
C ALA A 144 3.37 -27.38 -11.09
N SER A 145 3.68 -28.64 -11.37
CA SER A 145 4.14 -29.11 -12.68
C SER A 145 3.19 -30.15 -13.23
N PHE A 146 2.62 -29.89 -14.40
CA PHE A 146 1.69 -30.78 -15.08
C PHE A 146 2.42 -31.54 -16.19
N GLN A 147 2.39 -32.87 -16.14
CA GLN A 147 2.94 -33.74 -17.18
C GLN A 147 1.98 -33.77 -18.37
N VAL A 148 2.37 -33.14 -19.47
CA VAL A 148 1.55 -32.94 -20.69
C VAL A 148 2.05 -33.74 -21.89
N GLY A 149 3.07 -34.57 -21.72
CA GLY A 149 3.56 -35.49 -22.73
C GLY A 149 3.73 -36.92 -22.24
N ALA A 150 4.06 -37.83 -23.16
CA ALA A 150 4.22 -39.25 -22.87
C ALA A 150 5.60 -39.62 -22.30
N ASN A 151 6.60 -38.75 -22.46
CA ASN A 151 7.96 -38.98 -21.98
C ASN A 151 8.25 -38.15 -20.72
N ARG A 152 9.12 -38.68 -19.85
CA ARG A 152 9.55 -37.97 -18.63
C ARG A 152 10.13 -36.59 -18.98
N GLY A 153 9.67 -35.56 -18.27
CA GLY A 153 10.18 -34.19 -18.40
C GLY A 153 9.39 -33.31 -19.37
N GLU A 154 8.41 -33.87 -20.07
CA GLU A 154 7.45 -33.12 -20.88
C GLU A 154 6.38 -32.49 -19.97
N THR A 155 6.79 -31.50 -19.17
CA THR A 155 5.94 -30.83 -18.17
C THR A 155 5.78 -29.34 -18.43
N VAL A 156 4.61 -28.80 -18.08
CA VAL A 156 4.37 -27.36 -17.95
C VAL A 156 4.38 -27.02 -16.46
N SER A 157 5.24 -26.10 -16.05
CA SER A 157 5.27 -25.60 -14.67
C SER A 157 4.68 -24.20 -14.62
N PHE A 158 3.90 -23.93 -13.59
CA PHE A 158 3.45 -22.59 -13.27
C PHE A 158 3.35 -22.42 -11.75
N SER A 159 3.45 -21.16 -11.34
CA SER A 159 3.30 -20.73 -9.95
C SER A 159 2.34 -19.56 -9.91
N ILE A 160 1.57 -19.48 -8.84
CA ILE A 160 0.68 -18.34 -8.58
C ILE A 160 1.29 -17.55 -7.42
N GLY A 161 1.41 -16.24 -7.60
CA GLY A 161 1.95 -15.35 -6.58
C GLY A 161 1.00 -15.20 -5.38
N GLU A 162 1.54 -14.72 -4.25
CA GLU A 162 0.72 -14.41 -3.08
C GLU A 162 -0.18 -13.21 -3.36
N LEU A 163 -1.49 -13.41 -3.20
CA LEU A 163 -2.53 -12.40 -3.47
C LEU A 163 -3.34 -12.04 -2.22
N THR A 164 -2.71 -12.12 -1.05
CA THR A 164 -3.30 -11.69 0.22
C THR A 164 -3.39 -10.16 0.31
N ALA A 165 -4.34 -9.63 1.07
CA ALA A 165 -4.53 -8.19 1.22
C ALA A 165 -3.26 -7.46 1.73
N SER A 166 -2.43 -8.13 2.53
CA SER A 166 -1.16 -7.62 3.04
C SER A 166 -0.09 -7.44 1.95
N LYS A 167 -0.07 -8.31 0.93
CA LYS A 167 0.85 -8.20 -0.22
C LYS A 167 0.31 -7.28 -1.31
N LEU A 168 -0.98 -7.36 -1.62
CA LEU A 168 -1.65 -6.49 -2.58
C LEU A 168 -1.67 -5.02 -2.14
N GLY A 169 -1.80 -4.77 -0.84
CA GLY A 169 -1.79 -3.45 -0.22
C GLY A 169 -0.40 -2.93 0.17
N GLY A 170 0.68 -3.56 -0.31
CA GLY A 170 2.07 -3.31 0.13
C GLY A 170 2.62 -1.89 -0.06
N GLY A 171 1.84 -0.95 -0.59
CA GLY A 171 2.21 0.46 -0.73
C GLY A 171 1.86 1.37 0.45
N ARG A 172 1.40 0.86 1.60
CA ARG A 172 1.03 1.70 2.75
C ARG A 172 1.93 1.45 3.96
N THR A 173 3.01 2.21 3.99
CA THR A 173 3.76 2.54 5.19
C THR A 173 2.82 3.03 6.30
N ALA A 174 2.99 2.54 7.53
CA ALA A 174 2.34 3.14 8.70
C ALA A 174 2.75 4.61 8.80
N GLY A 175 1.77 5.49 8.96
CA GLY A 175 1.97 6.93 9.06
C GLY A 175 1.32 7.48 10.31
N VAL A 176 2.01 8.37 11.02
CA VAL A 176 1.45 9.03 12.18
C VAL A 176 1.91 10.48 12.25
N SER A 177 0.97 11.40 12.33
CA SER A 177 1.25 12.84 12.34
C SER A 177 1.16 13.39 13.75
N ALA A 178 2.02 14.36 14.06
CA ALA A 178 1.99 15.17 15.26
C ALA A 178 1.99 16.65 14.90
N ILE A 179 1.35 17.45 15.74
CA ILE A 179 1.66 18.88 15.81
C ILE A 179 2.89 18.96 16.69
N GLY A 180 3.93 19.69 16.28
CA GLY A 180 5.15 19.87 17.07
C GLY A 180 4.97 20.72 18.34
N SER A 181 3.78 20.71 18.95
CA SER A 181 3.48 21.39 20.20
C SER A 181 4.37 20.88 21.34
N GLY A 182 4.55 21.71 22.37
CA GLY A 182 5.43 21.41 23.51
C GLY A 182 6.85 21.98 23.37
N GLY A 183 7.72 21.62 24.30
CA GLY A 183 9.12 22.05 24.31
C GLY A 183 9.97 21.42 23.20
N SER A 184 11.27 21.69 23.24
CA SER A 184 12.26 20.91 22.48
C SER A 184 12.28 19.47 22.99
N LEU A 185 12.45 18.49 22.10
CA LEU A 185 12.67 17.11 22.51
C LEU A 185 13.92 17.02 23.38
N GLN A 186 13.79 16.32 24.50
CA GLN A 186 14.88 15.92 25.38
C GLN A 186 15.15 14.42 25.22
N ASN A 187 16.29 13.98 25.71
CA ASN A 187 16.66 12.57 25.65
C ASN A 187 15.68 11.73 26.47
N GLY A 188 15.03 10.76 25.81
CA GLY A 188 14.07 9.86 26.47
C GLY A 188 12.63 10.34 26.44
N ASP A 189 12.34 11.51 25.86
CA ASP A 189 10.98 11.99 25.59
C ASP A 189 10.27 11.10 24.57
N LEU A 190 11.00 10.66 23.54
CA LEU A 190 10.45 9.89 22.44
C LEU A 190 11.29 8.65 22.17
N VAL A 191 10.63 7.50 22.15
CA VAL A 191 11.19 6.20 21.76
C VAL A 191 10.33 5.63 20.64
N ILE A 192 10.94 5.38 19.48
CA ILE A 192 10.27 4.85 18.29
C ILE A 192 10.82 3.46 18.01
N ASN A 193 9.96 2.44 18.01
CA ASN A 193 10.34 1.04 17.77
C ASN A 193 11.52 0.56 18.64
N GLY A 194 11.60 1.06 19.87
CA GLY A 194 12.69 0.75 20.81
C GLY A 194 13.96 1.60 20.65
N ALA A 195 14.05 2.45 19.63
CA ALA A 195 15.15 3.40 19.45
C ALA A 195 14.83 4.72 20.18
N VAL A 196 15.74 5.15 21.06
CA VAL A 196 15.62 6.43 21.77
C VAL A 196 15.96 7.57 20.82
N ILE A 197 15.05 8.52 20.66
CA ILE A 197 15.28 9.73 19.88
C ILE A 197 16.04 10.74 20.75
N GLY A 198 17.13 11.26 20.20
CA GLY A 198 17.95 12.26 20.86
C GLY A 198 17.26 13.64 20.92
N PRO A 199 17.88 14.61 21.61
CA PRO A 199 17.29 15.94 21.72
C PRO A 199 17.21 16.65 20.36
N SER A 200 16.17 17.47 20.19
CA SER A 200 16.07 18.41 19.07
C SER A 200 16.86 19.68 19.41
N VAL A 201 17.68 20.15 18.48
CA VAL A 201 18.62 21.24 18.72
C VAL A 201 18.36 22.40 17.76
N ALA A 202 18.59 23.63 18.22
CA ALA A 202 18.33 24.82 17.41
C ALA A 202 19.17 24.89 16.12
N SER A 203 20.31 24.20 16.06
CA SER A 203 21.15 24.14 14.85
C SER A 203 20.52 23.35 13.70
N ASP A 204 19.53 22.48 13.99
CA ASP A 204 18.83 21.69 12.98
C ASP A 204 17.80 22.54 12.20
N ASP A 205 17.44 23.73 12.71
CA ASP A 205 16.51 24.66 12.08
C ASP A 205 17.08 26.09 12.02
N THR A 206 17.59 26.45 10.84
CA THR A 206 18.09 27.79 10.53
C THR A 206 17.02 28.71 9.95
N SER A 207 15.78 28.23 9.78
CA SER A 207 14.69 28.96 9.11
C SER A 207 13.75 29.64 10.10
N SER A 208 13.51 29.03 11.27
CA SER A 208 12.67 29.62 12.32
C SER A 208 13.37 30.80 13.00
N TYR A 209 12.64 31.91 13.17
CA TYR A 209 13.11 33.09 13.87
C TYR A 209 13.27 32.88 15.38
N ALA A 210 12.31 32.17 16.00
CA ALA A 210 12.29 31.89 17.42
C ALA A 210 11.94 30.43 17.70
N ASN A 211 12.38 29.93 18.85
CA ASN A 211 12.13 28.58 19.35
C ASN A 211 12.55 27.47 18.36
N SER A 212 13.66 27.66 17.64
CA SER A 212 14.12 26.72 16.60
C SER A 212 14.36 25.31 17.13
N SER A 213 14.79 25.13 18.39
CA SER A 213 14.92 23.80 19.01
C SER A 213 13.60 23.06 19.21
N SER A 214 12.48 23.79 19.29
CA SER A 214 11.13 23.22 19.46
C SER A 214 10.37 23.09 18.14
N SER A 215 10.94 23.53 17.02
CA SER A 215 10.27 23.48 15.73
C SER A 215 10.07 22.05 15.21
N ALA A 216 9.11 21.87 14.31
CA ALA A 216 8.91 20.61 13.61
C ALA A 216 10.16 20.19 12.83
N ILE A 217 10.89 21.14 12.24
CA ILE A 217 12.14 20.91 11.49
C ILE A 217 13.19 20.25 12.40
N SER A 218 13.45 20.82 13.57
CA SER A 218 14.43 20.27 14.52
C SER A 218 14.01 18.93 15.10
N LYS A 219 12.70 18.74 15.34
CA LYS A 219 12.16 17.44 15.81
C LYS A 219 12.31 16.36 14.75
N VAL A 220 11.98 16.67 13.49
CA VAL A 220 12.16 15.78 12.34
C VAL A 220 13.63 15.42 12.13
N ALA A 221 14.55 16.38 12.25
CA ALA A 221 15.98 16.12 12.15
C ALA A 221 16.46 15.16 13.25
N ALA A 222 16.01 15.33 14.49
CA ALA A 222 16.31 14.42 15.59
C ALA A 222 15.79 13.00 15.34
N ILE A 223 14.58 12.86 14.80
CA ILE A 223 13.98 11.55 14.45
C ILE A 223 14.74 10.89 13.30
N ASN A 224 15.02 11.63 12.23
CA ASN A 224 15.73 11.10 11.06
C ASN A 224 17.18 10.72 11.37
N ARG A 225 17.83 11.34 12.36
CA ARG A 225 19.14 10.89 12.86
C ARG A 225 19.11 9.48 13.45
N ALA A 226 17.94 9.00 13.88
CA ALA A 226 17.76 7.67 14.44
C ALA A 226 17.05 6.68 13.47
N SER A 227 16.78 7.08 12.22
CA SER A 227 15.96 6.30 11.28
C SER A 227 16.53 4.90 11.01
N ASP A 228 17.85 4.78 10.87
CA ASP A 228 18.54 3.50 10.67
C ASP A 228 18.26 2.48 11.78
N THR A 229 18.00 2.97 13.00
CA THR A 229 17.73 2.12 14.18
C THR A 229 16.25 1.96 14.48
N SER A 230 15.42 2.98 14.18
CA SER A 230 13.97 2.96 14.43
C SER A 230 13.18 2.34 13.27
N GLY A 231 13.75 2.34 12.05
CA GLY A 231 13.05 1.99 10.81
C GLY A 231 11.94 2.98 10.44
N VAL A 232 12.02 4.22 10.95
CA VAL A 232 11.01 5.27 10.78
C VAL A 232 11.68 6.57 10.39
N THR A 233 11.17 7.17 9.31
CA THR A 233 11.53 8.53 8.86
C THR A 233 10.45 9.51 9.27
N ALA A 234 10.79 10.79 9.29
CA ALA A 234 9.86 11.88 9.56
C ALA A 234 9.95 12.96 8.48
N GLU A 235 8.81 13.56 8.16
CA GLU A 235 8.65 14.63 7.19
C GLU A 235 7.96 15.83 7.85
N VAL A 236 8.48 17.03 7.59
CA VAL A 236 7.91 18.28 8.11
C VAL A 236 6.63 18.60 7.34
N LEU A 237 5.59 19.04 8.04
CA LEU A 237 4.37 19.56 7.43
C LEU A 237 4.38 21.09 7.47
N ALA A 238 3.62 21.70 6.55
CA ALA A 238 3.39 23.13 6.57
C ALA A 238 2.85 23.58 7.94
N ASN A 239 3.35 24.72 8.42
CA ASN A 239 2.86 25.34 9.63
C ASN A 239 1.76 26.32 9.28
N VAL A 240 0.61 26.22 9.95
CA VAL A 240 -0.53 27.12 9.76
C VAL A 240 -0.90 27.74 11.10
N ALA A 241 -0.63 29.04 11.23
CA ALA A 241 -1.18 29.84 12.31
C ALA A 241 -2.56 30.35 11.88
N ALA A 242 -3.60 29.78 12.48
CA ALA A 242 -4.98 30.14 12.20
C ALA A 242 -5.26 31.59 12.62
N GLY A 243 -5.95 32.32 11.75
CA GLY A 243 -6.42 33.68 12.03
C GLY A 243 -7.47 33.71 13.13
N SER A 244 -7.67 34.89 13.71
CA SER A 244 -8.66 35.12 14.76
C SER A 244 -9.88 35.85 14.21
N ALA A 245 -10.98 35.78 14.97
CA ALA A 245 -12.18 36.54 14.66
C ALA A 245 -11.87 38.04 14.62
N GLN A 246 -12.09 38.64 13.46
CA GLN A 246 -11.95 40.06 13.25
C GLN A 246 -13.20 40.79 13.74
N SER A 247 -13.00 41.91 14.42
CA SER A 247 -14.05 42.81 14.88
C SER A 247 -13.64 44.24 14.57
N VAL A 248 -14.23 44.80 13.51
CA VAL A 248 -14.04 46.20 13.14
C VAL A 248 -15.40 46.89 13.08
N ALA A 249 -15.47 48.12 13.57
CA ALA A 249 -16.68 48.92 13.48
C ALA A 249 -16.79 49.43 12.04
N SER A 250 -17.85 49.05 11.33
CA SER A 250 -18.08 49.49 9.94
C SER A 250 -18.10 51.03 9.84
N GLY A 251 -17.48 51.58 8.79
CA GLY A 251 -17.55 53.01 8.47
C GLY A 251 -16.49 53.91 9.10
N GLY A 252 -15.23 53.44 9.22
CA GLY A 252 -14.09 54.30 9.56
C GLY A 252 -13.94 54.68 11.04
N ALA A 253 -14.90 54.30 11.90
CA ALA A 253 -14.93 54.73 13.30
C ALA A 253 -13.79 54.17 14.18
N ASN A 254 -13.07 53.15 13.70
CA ASN A 254 -11.96 52.47 14.40
C ASN A 254 -10.70 52.32 13.53
N ALA A 255 -10.51 53.18 12.52
CA ALA A 255 -9.32 53.15 11.67
C ALA A 255 -8.04 53.19 12.53
N THR A 256 -7.25 52.14 12.42
CA THR A 256 -6.05 51.90 13.22
C THR A 256 -4.91 51.57 12.27
N SER A 257 -3.74 52.16 12.54
CA SER A 257 -2.49 51.80 11.87
C SER A 257 -1.41 51.55 12.90
N GLY A 258 -0.43 50.74 12.52
CA GLY A 258 0.70 50.37 13.37
C GLY A 258 1.59 49.34 12.69
N SER A 259 2.50 48.75 13.45
CA SER A 259 3.36 47.68 12.94
C SER A 259 3.23 46.39 13.75
N ILE A 260 3.30 45.28 13.03
CA ILE A 260 3.53 43.95 13.59
C ILE A 260 4.96 43.52 13.27
N ARG A 261 5.52 42.60 14.06
CA ARG A 261 6.69 41.81 13.68
C ARG A 261 6.23 40.40 13.37
N LEU A 262 6.53 39.93 12.16
CA LEU A 262 6.30 38.56 11.72
C LEU A 262 7.66 37.91 11.48
N ASN A 263 7.98 36.87 12.26
CA ASN A 263 9.31 36.22 12.23
C ASN A 263 10.47 37.24 12.31
N GLY A 264 10.32 38.26 13.16
CA GLY A 264 11.31 39.31 13.37
C GLY A 264 11.32 40.45 12.34
N VAL A 265 10.56 40.34 11.25
CA VAL A 265 10.43 41.38 10.22
C VAL A 265 9.28 42.31 10.56
N GLU A 266 9.54 43.62 10.59
CA GLU A 266 8.50 44.62 10.86
C GLU A 266 7.65 44.92 9.61
N ILE A 267 6.33 44.85 9.77
CA ILE A 267 5.33 45.04 8.70
C ILE A 267 4.32 46.07 9.18
N ALA A 268 4.20 47.17 8.43
CA ALA A 268 3.18 48.19 8.68
C ALA A 268 1.82 47.71 8.16
N LEU A 269 0.79 47.83 9.00
CA LEU A 269 -0.60 47.47 8.69
C LEU A 269 -1.53 48.63 8.98
N ALA A 270 -2.64 48.68 8.26
CA ALA A 270 -3.76 49.58 8.52
C ALA A 270 -5.08 48.81 8.34
N THR A 271 -6.02 48.99 9.27
CA THR A 271 -7.32 48.32 9.32
C THR A 271 -8.40 49.28 9.84
N GLY A 272 -9.67 49.04 9.57
CA GLY A 272 -10.82 49.76 10.09
C GLY A 272 -11.26 50.96 9.26
N ASP A 273 -10.82 51.03 8.00
CA ASP A 273 -11.15 52.12 7.08
C ASP A 273 -12.49 51.86 6.36
N VAL A 274 -12.71 50.64 5.86
CA VAL A 274 -13.89 50.29 5.04
C VAL A 274 -14.75 49.21 5.71
N ASP A 275 -14.32 47.95 5.67
CA ASP A 275 -14.98 46.78 6.25
C ASP A 275 -13.98 45.65 6.52
N ASP A 276 -14.43 44.60 7.24
CA ASP A 276 -13.62 43.43 7.59
C ASP A 276 -12.96 42.79 6.36
N SER A 277 -13.65 42.73 5.21
CA SER A 277 -13.12 42.08 4.01
C SER A 277 -11.98 42.88 3.37
N ALA A 278 -12.14 44.20 3.27
CA ALA A 278 -11.11 45.09 2.76
C ALA A 278 -9.87 45.09 3.66
N ASP A 279 -10.08 45.07 4.98
CA ASP A 279 -8.99 45.02 5.96
C ASP A 279 -8.18 43.73 5.83
N ARG A 280 -8.84 42.56 5.74
CA ARG A 280 -8.12 41.29 5.54
C ARG A 280 -7.33 41.27 4.24
N GLN A 281 -7.89 41.81 3.16
CA GLN A 281 -7.16 41.95 1.89
C GLN A 281 -5.92 42.85 2.04
N GLY A 282 -6.05 43.96 2.77
CA GLY A 282 -4.93 44.85 3.08
C GLY A 282 -3.84 44.16 3.91
N VAL A 283 -4.23 43.43 4.95
CA VAL A 283 -3.31 42.64 5.80
C VAL A 283 -2.59 41.56 4.98
N VAL A 284 -3.34 40.81 4.18
CA VAL A 284 -2.78 39.79 3.28
C VAL A 284 -1.77 40.40 2.31
N ALA A 285 -2.11 41.52 1.67
CA ALA A 285 -1.21 42.18 0.73
C ALA A 285 0.08 42.68 1.40
N ALA A 286 -0.03 43.31 2.58
CA ALA A 286 1.12 43.83 3.31
C ALA A 286 2.06 42.72 3.78
N ILE A 287 1.53 41.60 4.26
CA ILE A 287 2.34 40.44 4.67
C ILE A 287 2.98 39.76 3.46
N ASN A 288 2.20 39.52 2.40
CA ASN A 288 2.72 38.85 1.20
C ASN A 288 3.79 39.66 0.46
N ALA A 289 3.75 41.00 0.56
CA ALA A 289 4.81 41.87 0.06
C ALA A 289 6.18 41.65 0.77
N ARG A 290 6.17 41.04 1.96
CA ARG A 290 7.37 40.70 2.77
C ARG A 290 7.59 39.20 2.94
N SER A 291 6.82 38.36 2.24
CA SER A 291 6.88 36.89 2.33
C SER A 291 8.26 36.31 2.05
N GLY A 292 9.04 36.93 1.15
CA GLY A 292 10.42 36.50 0.87
C GLY A 292 11.40 36.71 2.03
N GLU A 293 11.10 37.63 2.95
CA GLU A 293 11.92 37.91 4.15
C GLU A 293 11.42 37.07 5.35
N THR A 294 10.11 36.90 5.49
CA THR A 294 9.50 36.17 6.62
C THR A 294 9.44 34.65 6.41
N GLY A 295 9.36 34.21 5.15
CA GLY A 295 9.02 32.85 4.74
C GLY A 295 7.58 32.45 5.03
N VAL A 296 6.69 33.43 5.23
CA VAL A 296 5.29 33.22 5.59
C VAL A 296 4.38 33.88 4.56
N ILE A 297 3.36 33.15 4.12
CA ILE A 297 2.32 33.63 3.21
C ILE A 297 1.03 33.81 4.00
N ALA A 298 0.39 34.97 3.83
CA ALA A 298 -0.93 35.26 4.36
C ALA A 298 -2.02 34.85 3.37
N VAL A 299 -3.07 34.21 3.88
CA VAL A 299 -4.24 33.75 3.13
C VAL A 299 -5.50 34.20 3.85
N ASP A 300 -6.39 34.91 3.15
CA ASP A 300 -7.70 35.27 3.68
C ASP A 300 -8.56 34.01 3.84
N SER A 301 -9.11 33.78 5.04
CA SER A 301 -10.04 32.68 5.31
C SER A 301 -11.40 32.85 4.62
N GLY A 302 -11.66 34.02 4.03
CA GLY A 302 -12.93 34.39 3.39
C GLY A 302 -14.03 34.76 4.38
N THR A 303 -13.78 34.66 5.67
CA THR A 303 -14.75 34.98 6.73
C THR A 303 -14.11 35.85 7.80
N ARG A 304 -14.91 36.71 8.45
CA ARG A 304 -14.40 37.47 9.59
C ARG A 304 -13.99 36.57 10.77
N PHE A 305 -14.60 35.40 10.94
CA PHE A 305 -14.34 34.52 12.08
C PHE A 305 -13.02 33.76 11.95
N GLY A 306 -12.62 33.39 10.74
CA GLY A 306 -11.33 32.74 10.47
C GLY A 306 -10.19 33.71 10.20
N GLY A 307 -10.48 35.01 10.03
CA GLY A 307 -9.47 36.05 9.87
C GLY A 307 -8.51 35.78 8.70
N VAL A 308 -7.22 36.05 8.93
CA VAL A 308 -6.12 35.82 7.99
C VAL A 308 -5.22 34.71 8.54
N ASN A 309 -5.14 33.61 7.79
CA ASN A 309 -4.24 32.51 8.11
C ASN A 309 -2.82 32.81 7.63
N LEU A 310 -1.84 32.44 8.44
CA LEU A 310 -0.42 32.52 8.08
C LEU A 310 0.11 31.12 7.83
N VAL A 311 0.73 30.92 6.68
CA VAL A 311 1.22 29.62 6.22
C VAL A 311 2.72 29.70 5.96
N ALA A 312 3.48 28.82 6.60
CA ALA A 312 4.87 28.54 6.30
C ALA A 312 4.97 27.13 5.71
N GLU A 313 5.14 27.06 4.39
CA GLU A 313 5.12 25.80 3.64
C GLU A 313 6.28 24.87 4.03
N ASP A 314 7.42 25.44 4.43
CA ASP A 314 8.59 24.69 4.89
C ASP A 314 8.48 24.24 6.36
N GLY A 315 7.36 24.54 7.03
CA GLY A 315 7.09 24.14 8.40
C GLY A 315 7.88 24.88 9.48
N ARG A 316 8.56 25.99 9.13
CA ARG A 316 9.20 26.86 10.13
C ARG A 316 8.17 27.39 11.13
N ASN A 317 8.64 27.77 12.31
CA ASN A 317 7.79 28.43 13.30
C ASN A 317 7.29 29.79 12.77
N ILE A 318 6.06 30.14 13.15
CA ILE A 318 5.45 31.43 12.83
C ILE A 318 5.31 32.20 14.14
N THR A 319 6.10 33.25 14.30
CA THR A 319 6.04 34.16 15.45
C THR A 319 5.38 35.47 15.03
N VAL A 320 4.25 35.79 15.66
CA VAL A 320 3.55 37.06 15.47
C VAL A 320 3.69 37.91 16.73
N GLU A 321 4.12 39.15 16.57
CA GLU A 321 4.21 40.13 17.66
C GLU A 321 3.56 41.45 17.23
N PHE A 322 2.73 42.03 18.08
CA PHE A 322 2.17 43.38 17.86
C PHE A 322 3.11 44.39 18.53
N THR A 323 3.88 45.15 17.73
CA THR A 323 5.08 45.85 18.23
C THR A 323 4.79 47.27 18.73
N SER A 324 3.71 47.92 18.29
CA SER A 324 3.17 49.13 18.94
C SER A 324 1.88 49.59 18.25
N GLY A 325 0.93 50.12 19.03
CA GLY A 325 -0.34 50.68 18.53
C GLY A 325 -1.58 49.93 18.99
N THR A 326 -2.76 50.38 18.55
CA THR A 326 -4.07 49.77 18.82
C THR A 326 -4.33 48.51 17.97
N LEU A 327 -3.36 48.05 17.17
CA LEU A 327 -3.50 46.82 16.39
C LEU A 327 -3.56 45.61 17.32
N THR A 328 -4.57 44.78 17.10
CA THR A 328 -4.83 43.54 17.84
C THR A 328 -5.13 42.42 16.86
N SER A 329 -5.18 41.18 17.34
CA SER A 329 -5.71 40.05 16.58
C SER A 329 -7.15 40.35 16.08
N ALA A 330 -7.97 41.00 16.90
CA ALA A 330 -9.32 41.41 16.54
C ALA A 330 -9.37 42.50 15.45
N SER A 331 -8.41 43.43 15.39
CA SER A 331 -8.41 44.46 14.34
C SER A 331 -7.85 43.93 13.01
N THR A 332 -6.88 43.01 13.08
CA THR A 332 -6.14 42.49 11.91
C THR A 332 -6.67 41.17 11.35
N GLY A 333 -7.42 40.41 12.14
CA GLY A 333 -7.80 39.03 11.83
C GLY A 333 -6.63 38.04 11.94
N LEU A 334 -5.45 38.45 12.39
CA LEU A 334 -4.30 37.57 12.60
C LEU A 334 -4.44 36.76 13.89
N THR A 335 -3.58 35.77 14.05
CA THR A 335 -3.47 34.98 15.30
C THR A 335 -3.03 35.86 16.49
N SER A 336 -3.18 35.35 17.72
CA SER A 336 -2.69 36.00 18.95
C SER A 336 -1.16 36.20 18.91
N GLN A 337 -0.62 37.02 19.81
CA GLN A 337 0.82 37.19 19.94
C GLN A 337 1.47 35.91 20.47
N GLU A 338 1.82 35.00 19.57
CA GLU A 338 2.34 33.67 19.89
C GLU A 338 3.33 33.18 18.83
N THR A 339 4.06 32.12 19.19
CA THR A 339 4.84 31.33 18.24
C THR A 339 4.14 30.01 17.98
N THR A 340 3.59 29.87 16.77
CA THR A 340 2.97 28.61 16.34
C THR A 340 4.06 27.68 15.76
N THR A 341 4.05 26.41 16.15
CA THR A 341 4.94 25.37 15.63
C THR A 341 4.25 24.52 14.56
N GLY A 342 4.99 24.14 13.52
CA GLY A 342 4.48 23.25 12.47
C GLY A 342 4.20 21.82 12.95
N GLY A 343 3.57 21.03 12.08
CA GLY A 343 3.41 19.59 12.28
C GLY A 343 4.52 18.78 11.62
N TYR A 344 4.53 17.48 11.87
CA TYR A 344 5.37 16.52 11.16
C TYR A 344 4.67 15.16 11.08
N THR A 345 5.08 14.33 10.14
CA THR A 345 4.55 12.98 9.96
C THR A 345 5.67 11.97 9.99
N LEU A 346 5.55 10.97 10.87
CA LEU A 346 6.38 9.77 10.87
C LEU A 346 5.88 8.80 9.80
N ARG A 347 6.80 8.12 9.13
CA ARG A 347 6.55 7.11 8.10
C ARG A 347 7.52 5.95 8.30
N ALA A 348 7.00 4.75 8.50
CA ALA A 348 7.82 3.55 8.55
C ALA A 348 8.51 3.26 7.20
N GLU A 349 9.81 3.00 7.22
CA GLU A 349 10.59 2.78 5.99
C GLU A 349 10.16 1.52 5.24
N ASN A 350 9.64 0.52 5.96
CA ASN A 350 9.22 -0.75 5.40
C ASN A 350 7.69 -0.92 5.44
N SER A 351 7.17 -1.63 4.43
CA SER A 351 5.76 -1.99 4.40
C SER A 351 5.43 -3.00 5.50
N GLY A 352 4.30 -2.80 6.19
CA GLY A 352 3.84 -3.70 7.25
C GLY A 352 4.55 -3.56 8.60
N THR A 353 5.53 -2.65 8.75
CA THR A 353 6.10 -2.33 10.06
C THR A 353 5.22 -1.30 10.77
N ALA A 354 4.77 -1.63 11.98
CA ALA A 354 4.08 -0.67 12.84
C ALA A 354 5.08 0.36 13.40
N ILE A 355 4.58 1.55 13.70
CA ILE A 355 5.30 2.57 14.46
C ILE A 355 4.85 2.42 15.91
N VAL A 356 5.74 1.96 16.77
CA VAL A 356 5.52 1.85 18.22
C VAL A 356 6.14 3.07 18.87
N ILE A 357 5.29 3.90 19.46
CA ILE A 357 5.67 5.11 20.17
C ILE A 357 5.57 4.87 21.67
N SER A 358 6.63 5.21 22.38
CA SER A 358 6.69 5.16 23.85
C SER A 358 7.62 6.26 24.37
N GLU A 359 7.65 6.44 25.69
CA GLU A 359 8.62 7.26 26.39
C GLU A 359 9.52 6.38 27.28
N SER A 360 10.65 6.93 27.72
CA SER A 360 11.55 6.26 28.66
C SER A 360 11.58 7.00 30.00
N THR A 361 12.39 8.05 30.10
CA THR A 361 12.55 8.86 31.31
C THR A 361 12.12 10.32 31.10
N GLY A 362 11.73 10.67 29.88
CA GLY A 362 11.36 12.02 29.47
C GLY A 362 9.85 12.25 29.45
N ASP A 363 9.44 13.30 28.76
CA ASP A 363 8.04 13.71 28.59
C ASP A 363 7.64 13.65 27.12
N ILE A 364 6.84 12.66 26.74
CA ILE A 364 6.36 12.48 25.36
C ILE A 364 5.55 13.66 24.84
N SER A 365 4.96 14.49 25.72
CA SER A 365 4.16 15.64 25.30
C SER A 365 4.98 16.67 24.52
N ASN A 366 6.31 16.73 24.73
CA ASN A 366 7.22 17.55 23.93
C ASN A 366 7.28 17.13 22.45
N SER A 367 6.91 15.89 22.12
CA SER A 367 6.81 15.44 20.74
C SER A 367 5.46 15.81 20.09
N GLY A 368 4.41 15.99 20.88
CA GLY A 368 3.02 16.10 20.40
C GLY A 368 2.42 14.77 19.90
N LEU A 369 3.16 13.67 20.03
CA LEU A 369 2.68 12.30 19.77
C LEU A 369 2.08 11.69 21.04
N VAL A 370 1.18 10.73 20.85
CA VAL A 370 0.64 9.89 21.92
C VAL A 370 1.34 8.53 21.89
N ALA A 371 1.63 7.96 23.06
CA ALA A 371 2.19 6.61 23.15
C ALA A 371 1.18 5.58 22.61
N GLY A 372 1.64 4.63 21.80
CA GLY A 372 0.76 3.68 21.13
C GLY A 372 1.44 2.89 20.02
N THR A 373 0.69 1.97 19.42
CA THR A 373 1.12 1.21 18.24
C THR A 373 0.29 1.63 17.04
N TYR A 374 0.96 2.19 16.04
CA TYR A 374 0.35 2.70 14.82
C TYR A 374 0.69 1.77 13.67
N SER A 375 -0.29 0.95 13.29
CA SER A 375 -0.17 0.00 12.19
C SER A 375 -0.81 0.55 10.92
N ALA A 376 -0.35 0.10 9.75
CA ALA A 376 -1.03 0.39 8.50
C ALA A 376 -2.51 -0.06 8.57
N ASN A 377 -3.39 0.69 7.92
CA ASN A 377 -4.84 0.43 7.85
C ASN A 377 -5.62 0.48 9.18
N THR A 378 -5.04 1.05 10.25
CA THR A 378 -5.75 1.33 11.51
C THR A 378 -5.86 2.85 11.70
N ALA A 379 -7.07 3.38 11.84
CA ALA A 379 -7.25 4.78 12.24
C ALA A 379 -6.99 4.89 13.75
N ALA A 380 -6.05 5.75 14.14
CA ALA A 380 -5.72 6.01 15.53
C ALA A 380 -5.56 7.52 15.75
N VAL A 381 -6.04 8.01 16.89
CA VAL A 381 -5.78 9.38 17.33
C VAL A 381 -4.36 9.43 17.86
N ALA A 382 -3.53 10.27 17.26
CA ALA A 382 -2.09 10.28 17.53
C ALA A 382 -1.54 11.61 18.00
N THR A 383 -2.35 12.66 17.96
CA THR A 383 -1.98 14.03 18.31
C THR A 383 -2.65 14.41 19.62
N SER A 384 -1.91 15.09 20.51
CA SER A 384 -2.52 15.87 21.57
C SER A 384 -3.34 17.03 20.96
N VAL A 385 -4.53 17.28 21.50
CA VAL A 385 -5.40 18.39 21.05
C VAL A 385 -4.75 19.74 21.35
N ARG A 386 -4.87 20.71 20.44
CA ARG A 386 -4.48 22.10 20.72
C ARG A 386 -5.39 22.64 21.82
N THR A 387 -4.82 22.94 22.99
CA THR A 387 -5.51 23.70 24.03
C THR A 387 -5.13 25.16 23.89
N SER A 388 -6.11 26.05 23.74
CA SER A 388 -5.88 27.48 23.94
C SER A 388 -5.64 27.76 25.43
N GLU A 389 -5.14 28.97 25.76
CA GLU A 389 -4.88 29.41 27.13
C GLU A 389 -6.12 29.33 28.06
N ASP A 390 -7.33 29.19 27.50
CA ASP A 390 -8.61 29.01 28.21
C ASP A 390 -9.05 27.53 28.35
N GLY A 391 -8.21 26.57 27.98
CA GLY A 391 -8.47 25.14 28.15
C GLY A 391 -9.56 24.55 27.24
N ALA A 392 -10.07 25.33 26.27
CA ALA A 392 -10.99 24.83 25.26
C ALA A 392 -10.22 24.15 24.11
N PRO A 393 -10.71 22.99 23.61
CA PRO A 393 -10.19 22.41 22.37
C PRO A 393 -10.52 23.36 21.21
N VAL A 394 -9.51 23.69 20.40
CA VAL A 394 -9.68 24.50 19.18
C VAL A 394 -10.02 23.61 17.99
#